data_AF-A0A847CPA1-F1
#
_entry.id   AF-A0A847CPA1-F1
#
_cell.length_a   1.000
_cell.length_b   1.000
_cell.length_c   1.000
_cell.angle_alpha   90.00
_cell.angle_beta   90.00
_cell.angle_gamma   90.00
#
_symmetry.space_group_name_H-M   'P 1'
#
loop_
_entity.id
_entity.type
_entity.pdbx_description
1 polymer ?
#
loop_
_entity_poly.entity_id
_entity_poly.type
_entity_poly.pdbx_seq_one_letter_code
_entity_poly.pdbx_strand_id
1 'polypeptide(L)'
;MARPSRTVTHLSPEELEAASRPTLGRIARLLNPYRRQILAVMGIVVLAAGISALVPFLTRAVFDDALFVEGGPRMDLLGWLVAGMIALPIIAALLGIAQNWLTSNIGNSAMADLRSDLFAHLQKLELAFFTGTKTGAIQSRLANDVAGVRNVLTDTATAILQNSVTVLAALISMIVLSWQLTILTVIIMPLFIWLQRRVGVRRQVLARKTQENLSEMTAITEESLSVSGILLSKAFNRGTDEAARYRRANKEQTQLQVQQAMTGRLFFAIVQTFFAITPALIYLVSGFIITGSFPGGPEALTAGTLVAFTTVQARLQMPLLQLMRVSLDVQTSLALFRRIFEYQDLVPSIVDSPDAINVSPENVRGEIEFRNVWFQYPEPRQLSGGGHSPRFGLIAGASPAAEEAPAGEQWILRDVSLSIKAGSMAAIIGPSGSGKTTMTYLVPRFHEVTRGQVLIDGIDRGTAGLNDLAPEDIESFSVLKDASATAIYGARGANGVILVNTRRGEDGKITINANFKSSMETLPRLPEYLNAYDYAVLANEARVVRGGLPVYSPEIFDIIKYGMDPDLFPDVNWQKEILRERTWAQQGNINISGGGKLARYYMSLFYRTNDA
;
A
#
# COMPACT_ATOMS: atom_id res chain seq x y z
N MET A 1 34.96 -17.29 -11.12
CA MET A 1 33.53 -16.95 -10.98
C MET A 1 33.43 -15.74 -10.06
N ALA A 2 32.94 -14.62 -10.59
CA ALA A 2 32.89 -13.34 -9.88
C ALA A 2 31.84 -13.40 -8.75
N ARG A 3 32.21 -12.89 -7.57
CA ARG A 3 31.31 -12.71 -6.43
C ARG A 3 30.23 -11.68 -6.80
N PRO A 4 28.95 -11.93 -6.53
CA PRO A 4 27.93 -10.90 -6.71
C PRO A 4 28.24 -9.71 -5.79
N SER A 5 28.15 -8.51 -6.35
CA SER A 5 28.43 -7.22 -5.69
C SER A 5 27.58 -7.05 -4.43
N ARG A 6 28.23 -6.72 -3.30
CA ARG A 6 27.65 -6.55 -1.97
C ARG A 6 26.95 -5.20 -1.72
N THR A 7 26.47 -4.54 -2.77
CA THR A 7 25.80 -3.24 -2.63
C THR A 7 24.72 -3.13 -3.71
N VAL A 8 23.46 -3.22 -3.31
CA VAL A 8 22.32 -3.02 -4.20
C VAL A 8 21.37 -2.05 -3.53
N THR A 9 21.63 -0.75 -3.68
CA THR A 9 20.62 0.32 -3.74
C THR A 9 21.30 1.61 -4.19
N HIS A 10 21.46 1.80 -5.49
CA HIS A 10 21.66 3.13 -6.09
C HIS A 10 20.91 3.15 -7.41
N LEU A 11 19.75 3.79 -7.45
CA LEU A 11 19.20 4.26 -8.73
C LEU A 11 19.34 5.78 -8.73
N SER A 12 20.29 6.24 -9.53
CA SER A 12 20.47 7.63 -9.90
C SER A 12 19.23 8.16 -10.66
N PRO A 13 19.00 9.48 -10.73
CA PRO A 13 17.92 10.08 -11.51
C PRO A 13 17.89 9.64 -12.98
N GLU A 14 19.05 9.31 -13.56
CA GLU A 14 19.20 8.81 -14.93
C GLU A 14 18.80 7.32 -15.04
N GLU A 15 19.08 6.49 -14.03
CA GLU A 15 18.60 5.11 -13.96
C GLU A 15 17.08 5.03 -13.70
N LEU A 16 16.51 6.05 -13.03
CA LEU A 16 15.06 6.24 -12.89
C LEU A 16 14.35 6.47 -14.23
N GLU A 17 15.00 7.14 -15.19
CA GLU A 17 14.51 7.31 -16.57
C GLU A 17 14.74 6.04 -17.42
N ALA A 18 15.91 5.40 -17.32
CA ALA A 18 16.25 4.18 -18.07
C ALA A 18 15.47 2.92 -17.63
N ALA A 19 15.08 2.79 -16.36
CA ALA A 19 14.37 1.63 -15.79
C ALA A 19 12.83 1.70 -15.87
N SER A 20 12.26 2.68 -16.57
CA SER A 20 10.81 2.76 -16.81
C SER A 20 10.28 1.59 -17.66
N ARG A 21 11.08 1.07 -18.59
CA ARG A 21 10.73 -0.07 -19.47
C ARG A 21 10.55 -1.43 -18.75
N PRO A 22 11.41 -1.86 -17.80
CA PRO A 22 11.20 -3.13 -17.09
C PRO A 22 10.00 -3.13 -16.13
N THR A 23 9.63 -1.98 -15.53
CA THR A 23 8.52 -1.92 -14.55
C THR A 23 7.16 -2.07 -15.24
N LEU A 24 6.94 -1.37 -16.36
CA LEU A 24 5.70 -1.42 -17.13
C LEU A 24 5.39 -2.84 -17.63
N GLY A 25 6.41 -3.58 -18.07
CA GLY A 25 6.25 -4.98 -18.50
C GLY A 25 5.85 -5.94 -17.36
N ARG A 26 6.19 -5.62 -16.11
CA ARG A 26 5.74 -6.40 -14.94
C ARG A 26 4.31 -6.04 -14.54
N ILE A 27 3.95 -4.76 -14.62
CA ILE A 27 2.56 -4.29 -14.43
C ILE A 27 1.64 -4.94 -15.47
N ALA A 28 2.07 -5.01 -16.73
CA ALA A 28 1.31 -5.69 -17.78
C ALA A 28 1.12 -7.19 -17.50
N ARG A 29 2.13 -7.86 -16.92
CA ARG A 29 2.02 -9.26 -16.49
C ARG A 29 1.04 -9.44 -15.33
N LEU A 30 1.02 -8.53 -14.36
CA LEU A 30 0.04 -8.51 -13.26
C LEU A 30 -1.40 -8.42 -13.78
N LEU A 31 -1.62 -7.66 -14.86
CA LEU A 31 -2.94 -7.50 -15.49
C LEU A 31 -3.32 -8.60 -16.49
N ASN A 32 -2.41 -9.51 -16.83
CA ASN A 32 -2.65 -10.56 -17.83
C ASN A 32 -3.89 -11.44 -17.53
N PRO A 33 -4.19 -11.83 -16.27
CA PRO A 33 -5.42 -12.55 -15.93
C PRO A 33 -6.69 -11.79 -16.34
N TYR A 34 -6.64 -10.46 -16.33
CA TYR A 34 -7.77 -9.56 -16.58
C TYR A 34 -7.90 -9.09 -18.04
N ARG A 35 -7.08 -9.61 -18.97
CA ARG A 35 -7.01 -9.16 -20.38
C ARG A 35 -8.36 -9.10 -21.11
N ARG A 36 -9.26 -10.06 -20.83
CA ARG A 36 -10.60 -10.11 -21.46
C ARG A 36 -11.49 -8.96 -20.98
N GLN A 37 -11.41 -8.64 -19.69
CA GLN A 37 -12.17 -7.54 -19.10
C GLN A 37 -11.62 -6.19 -19.58
N ILE A 38 -10.29 -6.06 -19.69
CA ILE A 38 -9.66 -4.87 -20.28
C ILE A 38 -10.08 -4.67 -21.74
N LEU A 39 -10.14 -5.74 -22.54
CA LEU A 39 -10.66 -5.68 -23.92
C LEU A 39 -12.12 -5.24 -23.95
N ALA A 40 -12.95 -5.71 -23.01
CA ALA A 40 -14.34 -5.26 -22.89
C ALA A 40 -14.43 -3.77 -22.53
N VAL A 41 -13.63 -3.28 -21.58
CA VAL A 41 -13.53 -1.85 -21.23
C VAL A 41 -13.10 -1.04 -22.45
N MET A 42 -12.08 -1.47 -23.20
CA MET A 42 -11.67 -0.82 -24.44
C MET A 42 -12.80 -0.73 -25.46
N GLY A 43 -13.55 -1.81 -25.66
CA GLY A 43 -14.72 -1.83 -26.53
C GLY A 43 -15.81 -0.84 -26.09
N ILE A 44 -16.13 -0.81 -24.80
CA ILE A 44 -17.12 0.12 -24.24
C ILE A 44 -16.68 1.57 -24.41
N VAL A 45 -15.40 1.88 -24.15
CA VAL A 45 -14.85 3.23 -24.30
C VAL A 45 -14.95 3.70 -25.75
N VAL A 46 -14.58 2.85 -26.73
CA VAL A 46 -14.69 3.19 -28.16
C VAL A 46 -16.15 3.39 -28.57
N LEU A 47 -17.06 2.51 -28.12
CA LEU A 47 -18.49 2.63 -28.40
C LEU A 47 -19.08 3.92 -27.79
N ALA A 48 -18.77 4.22 -26.53
CA ALA A 48 -19.24 5.40 -25.84
C ALA A 48 -18.71 6.70 -26.48
N ALA A 49 -17.45 6.70 -26.91
CA ALA A 49 -16.86 7.82 -27.63
C ALA A 49 -17.51 8.02 -29.01
N GLY A 50 -17.78 6.94 -29.74
CA GLY A 50 -18.52 6.97 -31.01
C GLY A 50 -19.93 7.54 -30.85
N ILE A 51 -20.69 7.06 -29.84
CA ILE A 51 -22.02 7.59 -29.50
C ILE A 51 -21.95 9.08 -29.16
N SER A 52 -20.97 9.48 -28.35
CA SER A 52 -20.78 10.89 -27.96
C SER A 52 -20.40 11.78 -29.14
N ALA A 53 -19.68 11.22 -30.12
CA ALA A 53 -19.28 11.88 -31.35
C ALA A 53 -20.42 12.08 -32.36
N LEU A 54 -21.55 11.34 -32.24
CA LEU A 54 -22.75 11.51 -33.07
C LEU A 54 -23.59 12.73 -32.67
N VAL A 55 -23.61 13.09 -31.39
CA VAL A 55 -24.47 14.18 -30.87
C VAL A 55 -24.30 15.51 -31.62
N PRO A 56 -23.07 15.98 -31.94
CA PRO A 56 -22.87 17.21 -32.71
C PRO A 56 -23.48 17.17 -34.12
N PHE A 57 -23.50 16.00 -34.77
CA PHE A 57 -24.14 15.85 -36.08
C PHE A 57 -25.66 15.93 -35.98
N LEU A 58 -26.25 15.39 -34.91
CA LEU A 58 -27.67 15.61 -34.61
C LEU A 58 -27.95 17.09 -34.35
N THR A 59 -27.08 17.80 -33.61
CA THR A 59 -27.20 19.25 -33.41
C THR A 59 -27.17 19.99 -34.74
N ARG A 60 -26.26 19.64 -35.65
CA ARG A 60 -26.21 20.22 -37.01
C ARG A 60 -27.52 19.98 -37.75
N ALA A 61 -28.01 18.74 -37.80
CA ALA A 61 -29.26 18.39 -38.47
C ALA A 61 -30.49 19.08 -37.86
N VAL A 62 -30.52 19.29 -36.53
CA VAL A 62 -31.61 20.04 -35.88
C VAL A 62 -31.69 21.47 -36.41
N PHE A 63 -30.54 22.13 -36.58
CA PHE A 63 -30.50 23.50 -37.08
C PHE A 63 -30.76 23.56 -38.59
N ASP A 64 -30.00 22.80 -39.37
CA ASP A 64 -30.00 22.90 -40.83
C ASP A 64 -31.21 22.22 -41.47
N ASP A 65 -31.64 21.08 -40.93
CA ASP A 65 -32.68 20.23 -41.54
C ASP A 65 -34.02 20.32 -40.81
N ALA A 66 -34.12 20.77 -39.56
CA ALA A 66 -35.38 20.74 -38.83
C ALA A 66 -35.94 22.13 -38.49
N LEU A 67 -35.15 23.01 -37.89
CA LEU A 67 -35.59 24.30 -37.38
C LEU A 67 -35.60 25.41 -38.45
N PHE A 68 -34.51 25.55 -39.21
CA PHE A 68 -34.29 26.69 -40.11
C PHE A 68 -34.39 26.30 -41.59
N VAL A 69 -35.47 25.59 -41.96
CA VAL A 69 -35.74 25.17 -43.36
C VAL A 69 -36.71 26.13 -44.03
N GLU A 70 -36.55 26.32 -45.35
CA GLU A 70 -37.53 27.06 -46.17
C GLU A 70 -38.91 26.38 -46.11
N GLY A 71 -39.93 27.12 -45.67
CA GLY A 71 -41.29 26.60 -45.44
C GLY A 71 -41.65 26.37 -43.97
N GLY A 72 -40.72 26.53 -43.04
CA GLY A 72 -40.95 26.47 -41.60
C GLY A 72 -40.45 25.17 -40.93
N PRO A 73 -40.57 25.05 -39.59
CA PRO A 73 -39.98 23.94 -38.85
C PRO A 73 -40.62 22.58 -39.16
N ARG A 74 -39.79 21.58 -39.49
CA ARG A 74 -40.23 20.19 -39.70
C ARG A 74 -40.35 19.45 -38.38
N MET A 75 -41.52 19.55 -37.73
CA MET A 75 -41.75 19.03 -36.37
C MET A 75 -41.54 17.52 -36.24
N ASP A 76 -41.89 16.73 -37.26
CA ASP A 76 -41.72 15.27 -37.23
C ASP A 76 -40.24 14.86 -37.19
N LEU A 77 -39.42 15.46 -38.06
CA LEU A 77 -37.98 15.25 -38.09
C LEU A 77 -37.31 15.77 -36.81
N LEU A 78 -37.73 16.95 -36.34
CA LEU A 78 -37.25 17.52 -35.09
C LEU A 78 -37.50 16.56 -33.91
N GLY A 79 -38.68 15.95 -33.83
CA GLY A 79 -39.02 14.97 -32.80
C GLY A 79 -38.05 13.78 -32.75
N TRP A 80 -37.73 13.19 -33.91
CA TRP A 80 -36.77 12.09 -34.00
C TRP A 80 -35.34 12.50 -33.65
N LEU A 81 -34.90 13.67 -34.13
CA LEU A 81 -33.57 14.19 -33.83
C LEU A 81 -33.41 14.49 -32.33
N VAL A 82 -34.39 15.13 -31.71
CA VAL A 82 -34.42 15.40 -30.27
C VAL A 82 -34.47 14.11 -29.46
N ALA A 83 -35.29 13.14 -29.88
CA ALA A 83 -35.32 11.82 -29.24
C ALA A 83 -33.94 11.13 -29.30
N GLY A 84 -33.23 11.23 -30.42
CA GLY A 84 -31.84 10.78 -30.54
C GLY A 84 -30.88 11.54 -29.62
N MET A 85 -31.00 12.87 -29.53
CA MET A 85 -30.19 13.70 -28.63
C MET A 85 -30.42 13.41 -27.15
N ILE A 86 -31.58 12.87 -26.77
CA ILE A 86 -31.89 12.41 -25.40
C ILE A 86 -31.41 10.97 -25.20
N ALA A 87 -31.68 10.08 -26.15
CA ALA A 87 -31.36 8.65 -26.04
C ALA A 87 -29.84 8.40 -26.04
N LEU A 88 -29.06 9.05 -26.91
CA LEU A 88 -27.62 8.81 -27.02
C LEU A 88 -26.85 9.12 -25.72
N PRO A 89 -27.04 10.27 -25.04
CA PRO A 89 -26.43 10.51 -23.73
C PRO A 89 -26.85 9.52 -22.65
N ILE A 90 -28.11 9.05 -22.65
CA ILE A 90 -28.57 8.03 -21.71
C ILE A 90 -27.83 6.71 -21.95
N ILE A 91 -27.71 6.28 -23.20
CA ILE A 91 -26.95 5.07 -23.57
C ILE A 91 -25.47 5.24 -23.17
N ALA A 92 -24.87 6.39 -23.46
CA ALA A 92 -23.48 6.68 -23.07
C ALA A 92 -23.30 6.65 -21.54
N ALA A 93 -24.27 7.14 -20.76
CA ALA A 93 -24.24 7.09 -19.31
C ALA A 93 -24.32 5.64 -18.79
N LEU A 94 -25.21 4.81 -19.35
CA LEU A 94 -25.32 3.39 -19.00
C LEU A 94 -24.03 2.62 -19.33
N LEU A 95 -23.43 2.88 -20.50
CA LEU A 95 -22.11 2.35 -20.87
C LEU A 95 -21.03 2.81 -19.89
N GLY A 96 -21.06 4.07 -19.45
CA GLY A 96 -20.15 4.61 -18.45
C GLY A 96 -20.27 3.92 -17.09
N ILE A 97 -21.49 3.57 -16.65
CA ILE A 97 -21.71 2.79 -15.42
C ILE A 97 -21.11 1.39 -15.56
N ALA A 98 -21.39 0.69 -16.67
CA ALA A 98 -20.82 -0.63 -16.94
C ALA A 98 -19.29 -0.58 -16.98
N GLN A 99 -18.72 0.40 -17.69
CA GLN A 99 -17.28 0.65 -17.76
C GLN A 99 -16.67 0.86 -16.38
N ASN A 100 -17.27 1.72 -15.55
CA ASN A 100 -16.78 2.03 -14.21
C ASN A 100 -16.82 0.80 -13.30
N TRP A 101 -17.89 0.02 -13.38
CA TRP A 101 -18.02 -1.23 -12.63
C TRP A 101 -16.94 -2.24 -13.03
N LEU A 102 -16.74 -2.49 -14.33
CA LEU A 102 -15.69 -3.37 -14.86
C LEU A 102 -14.30 -2.91 -14.42
N THR A 103 -14.00 -1.62 -14.58
CA THR A 103 -12.70 -1.03 -14.24
C THR A 103 -12.41 -1.14 -12.74
N SER A 104 -13.41 -0.84 -11.90
CA SER A 104 -13.30 -0.95 -10.44
C SER A 104 -13.07 -2.39 -10.02
N ASN A 105 -13.76 -3.35 -10.66
CA ASN A 105 -13.58 -4.76 -10.36
C ASN A 105 -12.17 -5.24 -10.74
N ILE A 106 -11.71 -4.95 -11.96
CA ILE A 106 -10.34 -5.30 -12.43
C ILE A 106 -9.29 -4.80 -11.44
N GLY A 107 -9.33 -3.52 -11.08
CA GLY A 107 -8.29 -2.98 -10.22
C GLY A 107 -8.38 -3.49 -8.79
N ASN A 108 -9.57 -3.63 -8.19
CA ASN A 108 -9.66 -4.19 -6.83
C ASN A 108 -9.21 -5.65 -6.78
N SER A 109 -9.54 -6.46 -7.81
CA SER A 109 -9.08 -7.85 -7.89
C SER A 109 -7.55 -7.92 -8.09
N ALA A 110 -7.00 -7.12 -9.02
CA ALA A 110 -5.55 -7.05 -9.21
C ALA A 110 -4.80 -6.58 -7.94
N MET A 111 -5.41 -5.66 -7.18
CA MET A 111 -4.87 -5.23 -5.89
C MET A 111 -4.95 -6.32 -4.81
N ALA A 112 -6.01 -7.11 -4.80
CA ALA A 112 -6.16 -8.24 -3.88
C ALA A 112 -5.09 -9.32 -4.16
N ASP A 113 -4.89 -9.65 -5.44
CA ASP A 113 -3.86 -10.59 -5.88
C ASP A 113 -2.46 -10.10 -5.47
N LEU A 114 -2.14 -8.83 -5.77
CA LEU A 114 -0.85 -8.23 -5.38
C LEU A 114 -0.62 -8.28 -3.87
N ARG A 115 -1.66 -8.03 -3.06
CA ARG A 115 -1.57 -8.10 -1.60
C ARG A 115 -1.33 -9.53 -1.12
N SER A 116 -2.03 -10.50 -1.72
CA SER A 116 -1.89 -11.92 -1.39
C SER A 116 -0.48 -12.43 -1.74
N ASP A 117 -0.01 -12.13 -2.95
CA ASP A 117 1.32 -12.53 -3.43
C ASP A 117 2.44 -11.91 -2.60
N LEU A 118 2.35 -10.60 -2.30
CA LEU A 118 3.35 -9.93 -1.47
C LEU A 118 3.36 -10.51 -0.04
N PHE A 119 2.19 -10.76 0.55
CA PHE A 119 2.10 -11.36 1.87
C PHE A 119 2.67 -12.78 1.92
N ALA A 120 2.30 -13.63 0.95
CA ALA A 120 2.83 -14.99 0.82
C ALA A 120 4.35 -15.00 0.60
N HIS A 121 4.88 -14.03 -0.15
CA HIS A 121 6.32 -13.87 -0.35
C HIS A 121 7.05 -13.41 0.91
N LEU A 122 6.51 -12.42 1.63
CA LEU A 122 7.10 -11.91 2.87
C LEU A 122 7.23 -13.02 3.94
N GLN A 123 6.27 -13.94 4.03
CA GLN A 123 6.35 -15.07 4.96
C GLN A 123 7.52 -16.04 4.68
N LYS A 124 8.04 -16.06 3.44
CA LYS A 124 9.18 -16.90 3.06
C LYS A 124 10.53 -16.27 3.40
N LEU A 125 10.56 -14.99 3.79
CA LEU A 125 11.79 -14.30 4.13
C LEU A 125 12.31 -14.72 5.51
N GLU A 126 13.62 -14.69 5.68
CA GLU A 126 14.28 -15.11 6.92
C GLU A 126 14.02 -14.16 8.10
N LEU A 127 14.21 -14.64 9.32
CA LEU A 127 14.07 -13.84 10.54
C LEU A 127 14.94 -12.57 10.53
N ALA A 128 16.13 -12.64 9.93
CA ALA A 128 17.04 -11.50 9.81
C ALA A 128 16.41 -10.28 9.11
N PHE A 129 15.53 -10.52 8.12
CA PHE A 129 14.80 -9.45 7.44
C PHE A 129 13.83 -8.74 8.40
N PHE A 130 13.13 -9.49 9.26
CA PHE A 130 12.15 -8.95 10.22
C PHE A 130 12.81 -8.27 11.42
N THR A 131 14.00 -8.71 11.83
CA THR A 131 14.77 -8.02 12.88
C THR A 131 15.46 -6.76 12.37
N GLY A 132 15.82 -6.71 11.08
CA GLY A 132 16.47 -5.57 10.45
C GLY A 132 15.50 -4.50 9.93
N THR A 133 14.28 -4.90 9.57
CA THR A 133 13.27 -4.00 9.00
C THR A 133 12.26 -3.59 10.06
N LYS A 134 11.98 -2.28 10.19
CA LYS A 134 10.93 -1.79 11.09
C LYS A 134 9.59 -2.48 10.77
N THR A 135 8.94 -3.12 11.75
CA THR A 135 7.64 -3.79 11.56
C THR A 135 6.59 -2.85 10.96
N GLY A 136 6.57 -1.58 11.38
CA GLY A 136 5.67 -0.55 10.82
C GLY A 136 5.97 -0.18 9.35
N ALA A 137 7.21 -0.37 8.88
CA ALA A 137 7.54 -0.17 7.48
C ALA A 137 6.91 -1.27 6.61
N ILE A 138 6.98 -2.55 7.02
CA ILE A 138 6.35 -3.67 6.31
C ILE A 138 4.82 -3.47 6.25
N GLN A 139 4.21 -3.11 7.38
CA GLN A 139 2.77 -2.81 7.42
C GLN A 139 2.38 -1.64 6.52
N SER A 140 3.15 -0.54 6.55
CA SER A 140 2.92 0.62 5.69
C SER A 140 3.08 0.27 4.20
N ARG A 141 4.01 -0.62 3.83
CA ARG A 141 4.16 -1.08 2.44
C ARG A 141 2.97 -1.91 1.98
N LEU A 142 2.56 -2.90 2.78
CA LEU A 142 1.44 -3.78 2.44
C LEU A 142 0.08 -3.05 2.43
N ALA A 143 -0.08 -2.03 3.27
CA ALA A 143 -1.30 -1.23 3.35
C ALA A 143 -1.25 -0.02 2.40
N ASN A 144 -0.34 0.92 2.64
CA ASN A 144 -0.32 2.23 1.99
C ASN A 144 0.27 2.19 0.58
N ASP A 145 1.40 1.51 0.36
CA ASP A 145 2.02 1.50 -0.97
C ASP A 145 1.17 0.72 -1.97
N VAL A 146 0.69 -0.45 -1.56
CA VAL A 146 -0.26 -1.26 -2.33
C VAL A 146 -1.51 -0.41 -2.62
N ALA A 147 -2.16 0.19 -1.62
CA ALA A 147 -3.33 1.04 -1.87
C ALA A 147 -3.05 2.24 -2.80
N GLY A 148 -1.87 2.86 -2.69
CA GLY A 148 -1.48 4.00 -3.50
C GLY A 148 -1.36 3.67 -5.00
N VAL A 149 -1.11 2.42 -5.35
CA VAL A 149 -0.94 1.96 -6.73
C VAL A 149 -2.28 1.68 -7.42
N ARG A 150 -3.34 1.45 -6.64
CA ARG A 150 -4.70 1.17 -7.12
C ARG A 150 -5.16 2.16 -8.19
N ASN A 151 -4.95 3.45 -7.95
CA ASN A 151 -5.42 4.52 -8.82
C ASN A 151 -4.84 4.43 -10.23
N VAL A 152 -3.61 3.92 -10.40
CA VAL A 152 -3.03 3.76 -11.75
C VAL A 152 -3.57 2.52 -12.47
N LEU A 153 -3.87 1.46 -11.73
CA LEU A 153 -4.47 0.24 -12.28
C LEU A 153 -5.94 0.42 -12.65
N THR A 154 -6.70 1.25 -11.93
CA THR A 154 -8.11 1.56 -12.22
C THR A 154 -8.26 2.81 -13.07
N ASP A 155 -7.87 3.95 -12.54
CA ASP A 155 -8.38 5.25 -12.96
C ASP A 155 -7.47 5.84 -14.04
N THR A 156 -6.15 5.84 -13.82
CA THR A 156 -5.21 6.48 -14.74
C THR A 156 -5.12 5.76 -16.08
N ALA A 157 -4.99 4.43 -16.09
CA ALA A 157 -4.93 3.65 -17.33
C ALA A 157 -6.20 3.83 -18.17
N THR A 158 -7.37 3.76 -17.52
CA THR A 158 -8.67 3.95 -18.17
C THR A 158 -8.86 5.39 -18.64
N ALA A 159 -8.44 6.38 -17.85
CA ALA A 159 -8.51 7.79 -18.23
C ALA A 159 -7.61 8.11 -19.43
N ILE A 160 -6.41 7.51 -19.53
CA ILE A 160 -5.55 7.67 -20.72
C ILE A 160 -6.30 7.20 -21.96
N LEU A 161 -6.81 5.97 -21.90
CA LEU A 161 -7.53 5.34 -23.01
C LEU A 161 -8.76 6.17 -23.39
N GLN A 162 -9.63 6.45 -22.41
CA GLN A 162 -10.88 7.19 -22.60
C GLN A 162 -10.63 8.58 -23.17
N ASN A 163 -9.71 9.34 -22.59
CA ASN A 163 -9.43 10.69 -23.08
C ASN A 163 -8.76 10.68 -24.45
N SER A 164 -7.86 9.72 -24.72
CA SER A 164 -7.23 9.61 -26.04
C SER A 164 -8.26 9.28 -27.13
N VAL A 165 -9.14 8.31 -26.87
CA VAL A 165 -10.21 7.93 -27.80
C VAL A 165 -11.23 9.06 -27.96
N THR A 166 -11.59 9.75 -26.88
CA THR A 166 -12.51 10.91 -26.93
C THR A 166 -11.92 12.06 -27.72
N VAL A 167 -10.65 12.40 -27.51
CA VAL A 167 -9.93 13.44 -28.28
C VAL A 167 -9.87 13.04 -29.75
N LEU A 168 -9.54 11.78 -30.06
CA LEU A 168 -9.48 11.29 -31.43
C LEU A 168 -10.86 11.36 -32.12
N ALA A 169 -11.92 10.89 -31.44
CA ALA A 169 -13.28 10.95 -31.95
C ALA A 169 -13.75 12.40 -32.17
N ALA A 170 -13.45 13.31 -31.23
CA ALA A 170 -13.75 14.72 -31.35
C ALA A 170 -13.00 15.37 -32.53
N LEU A 171 -11.71 15.08 -32.70
CA LEU A 171 -10.92 15.57 -33.84
C LEU A 171 -11.49 15.06 -35.17
N ILE A 172 -11.85 13.77 -35.26
CA ILE A 172 -12.50 13.21 -36.45
C ILE A 172 -13.82 13.94 -36.72
N SER A 173 -14.68 14.12 -35.72
CA SER A 173 -15.93 14.88 -35.87
C SER A 173 -15.69 16.32 -36.32
N MET A 174 -14.69 17.00 -35.76
CA MET A 174 -14.34 18.37 -36.15
C MET A 174 -13.90 18.44 -37.61
N ILE A 175 -13.05 17.51 -38.07
CA ILE A 175 -12.60 17.44 -39.47
C ILE A 175 -13.77 17.22 -40.42
N VAL A 176 -14.68 16.29 -40.07
CA VAL A 176 -15.88 15.99 -40.88
C VAL A 176 -16.84 17.17 -40.92
N LEU A 177 -16.97 17.95 -39.84
CA LEU A 177 -17.79 19.16 -39.80
C LEU A 177 -17.16 20.31 -40.60
N SER A 178 -15.90 20.63 -40.32
CA SER A 178 -15.10 21.63 -41.06
C SER A 178 -13.62 21.45 -40.77
N TRP A 179 -12.88 20.99 -41.77
CA TRP A 179 -11.41 20.86 -41.67
C TRP A 179 -10.72 22.23 -41.51
N GLN A 180 -11.28 23.32 -42.06
CA GLN A 180 -10.73 24.67 -41.95
C GLN A 180 -10.77 25.20 -40.51
N LEU A 181 -11.94 25.10 -39.87
CA LEU A 181 -12.09 25.48 -38.45
C LEU A 181 -11.28 24.55 -37.54
N THR A 182 -11.09 23.29 -37.95
CA THR A 182 -10.23 22.34 -37.22
C THR A 182 -8.78 22.81 -37.20
N ILE A 183 -8.24 23.28 -38.33
CA ILE A 183 -6.85 23.78 -38.40
C ILE A 183 -6.63 24.93 -37.40
N LEU A 184 -7.59 25.87 -37.30
CA LEU A 184 -7.54 26.98 -36.34
C LEU A 184 -7.38 26.48 -34.90
N THR A 185 -8.05 25.39 -34.54
CA THR A 185 -8.00 24.83 -33.17
C THR A 185 -6.73 23.99 -32.96
N VAL A 186 -6.34 23.19 -33.95
CA VAL A 186 -5.22 22.24 -33.85
C VAL A 186 -3.87 22.94 -33.87
N ILE A 187 -3.71 24.06 -34.59
CA ILE A 187 -2.42 24.77 -34.72
C ILE A 187 -1.87 25.27 -33.37
N ILE A 188 -2.75 25.51 -32.39
CA ILE A 188 -2.38 25.99 -31.04
C ILE A 188 -2.06 24.82 -30.10
N MET A 189 -2.49 23.59 -30.41
CA MET A 189 -2.25 22.43 -29.56
C MET A 189 -0.76 22.09 -29.36
N PRO A 190 0.14 22.13 -30.37
CA PRO A 190 1.57 21.91 -30.17
C PRO A 190 2.20 22.89 -29.17
N LEU A 191 1.78 24.16 -29.19
CA LEU A 191 2.23 25.18 -28.24
C LEU A 191 1.81 24.82 -26.82
N PHE A 192 0.58 24.35 -26.62
CA PHE A 192 0.11 23.88 -25.31
C PHE A 192 0.82 22.61 -24.84
N ILE A 193 1.07 21.65 -25.74
CA ILE A 193 1.81 20.43 -25.41
C ILE A 193 3.24 20.80 -24.97
N TRP A 194 3.90 21.70 -25.69
CA TRP A 194 5.24 22.19 -25.34
C TRP A 194 5.25 22.91 -23.98
N LEU A 195 4.35 23.87 -23.78
CA LEU A 195 4.26 24.64 -22.54
C LEU A 195 3.91 23.73 -21.35
N GLN A 196 3.02 22.76 -21.56
CA GLN A 196 2.66 21.77 -20.56
C GLN A 196 3.84 20.91 -20.13
N ARG A 197 4.63 20.38 -21.07
CA ARG A 197 5.80 19.57 -20.72
C ARG A 197 6.74 20.34 -19.81
N ARG A 198 6.95 21.63 -20.11
CA ARG A 198 7.78 22.53 -19.29
C ARG A 198 7.22 22.76 -17.87
N VAL A 199 5.90 22.97 -17.75
CA VAL A 199 5.23 23.13 -16.45
C VAL A 199 5.26 21.82 -15.65
N GLY A 200 5.05 20.68 -16.30
CA GLY A 200 5.05 19.35 -15.68
C GLY A 200 6.39 19.03 -15.00
N VAL A 201 7.51 19.22 -15.70
CA VAL A 201 8.86 18.99 -15.14
C VAL A 201 9.11 19.88 -13.92
N ARG A 202 8.76 21.17 -13.99
CA ARG A 202 8.92 22.09 -12.85
C ARG A 202 8.07 21.68 -11.65
N ARG A 203 6.83 21.25 -11.90
CA ARG A 203 5.91 20.78 -10.86
C ARG A 203 6.43 19.51 -10.17
N GLN A 204 7.05 18.61 -10.93
CA GLN A 204 7.67 17.39 -10.40
C GLN A 204 8.82 17.70 -9.43
N VAL A 205 9.76 18.59 -9.82
CA VAL A 205 10.88 18.99 -8.96
C VAL A 205 10.38 19.59 -7.64
N LEU A 206 9.38 20.45 -7.70
CA LEU A 206 8.83 21.10 -6.53
C LEU A 206 8.01 20.17 -5.64
N ALA A 207 7.26 19.23 -6.24
CA ALA A 207 6.57 18.17 -5.52
C ALA A 207 7.54 17.29 -4.72
N ARG A 208 8.66 16.92 -5.33
CA ARG A 208 9.73 16.16 -4.66
C ARG A 208 10.30 16.91 -3.46
N LYS A 209 10.68 18.18 -3.63
CA LYS A 209 11.19 19.00 -2.51
C LYS A 209 10.17 19.13 -1.36
N THR A 210 8.90 19.31 -1.71
CA THR A 210 7.79 19.39 -0.73
C THR A 210 7.63 18.06 0.03
N GLN A 211 7.83 16.93 -0.64
CA GLN A 211 7.79 15.61 -0.01
C GLN A 211 9.02 15.34 0.87
N GLU A 212 10.22 15.72 0.42
CA GLU A 212 11.47 15.60 1.20
C GLU A 212 11.37 16.38 2.52
N ASN A 213 10.89 17.64 2.48
CA ASN A 213 10.70 18.44 3.69
C ASN A 213 9.56 17.89 4.58
N LEU A 214 8.49 17.32 4.00
CA LEU A 214 7.47 16.59 4.79
C LEU A 214 8.06 15.38 5.53
N SER A 215 8.97 14.64 4.89
CA SER A 215 9.68 13.54 5.53
C SER A 215 10.61 14.02 6.64
N GLU A 216 11.31 15.15 6.46
CA GLU A 216 12.11 15.77 7.53
C GLU A 216 11.24 16.18 8.72
N MET A 217 10.10 16.82 8.49
CA MET A 217 9.14 17.18 9.55
C MET A 217 8.66 15.94 10.32
N THR A 218 8.35 14.86 9.59
CA THR A 218 7.92 13.58 10.20
C THR A 218 9.05 12.98 11.03
N ALA A 219 10.29 13.03 10.54
CA ALA A 219 11.46 12.57 11.29
C ALA A 219 11.69 13.38 12.57
N ILE A 220 11.53 14.71 12.53
CA ILE A 220 11.59 15.55 13.74
C ILE A 220 10.53 15.11 14.75
N THR A 221 9.29 14.85 14.30
CA THR A 221 8.23 14.36 15.18
C THR A 221 8.57 12.99 15.77
N GLU A 222 9.04 12.05 14.95
CA GLU A 222 9.45 10.71 15.40
C GLU A 222 10.62 10.75 16.39
N GLU A 223 11.64 11.55 16.14
CA GLU A 223 12.81 11.73 17.00
C GLU A 223 12.38 12.32 18.34
N SER A 224 11.67 13.45 18.31
CA SER A 224 11.46 14.33 19.45
C SER A 224 10.28 13.94 20.34
N LEU A 225 9.27 13.27 19.78
CA LEU A 225 8.13 12.72 20.53
C LEU A 225 8.28 11.23 20.85
N SER A 226 9.40 10.61 20.49
CA SER A 226 9.73 9.27 20.99
C SER A 226 9.93 9.28 22.51
N VAL A 227 9.78 8.13 23.17
CA VAL A 227 10.04 8.00 24.62
C VAL A 227 11.43 8.51 24.98
N SER A 228 12.46 8.13 24.23
CA SER A 228 13.83 8.59 24.45
C SER A 228 14.00 10.08 24.14
N GLY A 229 13.41 10.58 23.06
CA GLY A 229 13.51 11.98 22.65
C GLY A 229 12.81 12.94 23.60
N ILE A 230 11.61 12.59 24.08
CA ILE A 230 10.88 13.42 25.04
C ILE A 230 11.56 13.40 26.41
N LEU A 231 12.10 12.27 26.84
CA LEU A 231 12.90 12.16 28.06
C LEU A 231 14.15 13.05 27.97
N LEU A 232 14.88 13.00 26.85
CA LEU A 232 16.04 13.85 26.61
C LEU A 232 15.66 15.34 26.59
N SER A 233 14.62 15.70 25.84
CA SER A 233 14.13 17.07 25.73
C SER A 233 13.72 17.64 27.09
N LYS A 234 13.06 16.84 27.94
CA LYS A 234 12.67 17.24 29.30
C LYS A 234 13.87 17.30 30.26
N ALA A 235 14.77 16.31 30.21
CA ALA A 235 15.96 16.26 31.06
C ALA A 235 16.91 17.44 30.80
N PHE A 236 17.06 17.86 29.55
CA PHE A 236 17.90 18.99 29.15
C PHE A 236 17.12 20.31 28.93
N ASN A 237 15.82 20.34 29.26
CA ASN A 237 14.92 21.49 29.10
C ASN A 237 14.95 22.13 27.69
N ARG A 238 14.99 21.31 26.63
CA ARG A 238 15.11 21.74 25.22
C ARG A 238 13.77 21.83 24.48
N GLY A 239 12.63 21.82 25.17
CA GLY A 239 11.32 21.80 24.52
C GLY A 239 11.04 22.99 23.59
N THR A 240 11.57 24.18 23.92
CA THR A 240 11.44 25.38 23.08
C THR A 240 12.28 25.32 21.81
N ASP A 241 13.50 24.77 21.90
CA ASP A 241 14.38 24.56 20.74
C ASP A 241 13.75 23.59 19.75
N GLU A 242 13.19 22.50 20.26
CA GLU A 242 12.57 21.46 19.43
C GLU A 242 11.31 21.98 18.73
N ALA A 243 10.50 22.78 19.43
CA ALA A 243 9.38 23.49 18.83
C ALA A 243 9.84 24.51 17.78
N ALA A 244 10.98 25.19 17.98
CA ALA A 244 11.54 26.12 17.01
C ALA A 244 12.08 25.41 15.77
N ARG A 245 12.74 24.25 15.92
CA ARG A 245 13.20 23.38 14.82
C ARG A 245 12.02 22.95 13.95
N TYR A 246 10.94 22.44 14.58
CA TYR A 246 9.72 22.08 13.86
C TYR A 246 9.07 23.27 13.14
N ARG A 247 8.98 24.44 13.80
CA ARG A 247 8.43 25.66 13.17
C ARG A 247 9.20 26.11 11.93
N ARG A 248 10.54 25.97 11.91
CA ARG A 248 11.36 26.31 10.73
C ARG A 248 11.04 25.39 9.56
N ALA A 249 11.06 24.07 9.79
CA ALA A 249 10.71 23.08 8.76
C ALA A 249 9.27 23.30 8.24
N ASN A 250 8.32 23.58 9.13
CA ASN A 250 6.93 23.88 8.75
C ASN A 250 6.79 25.18 7.92
N LYS A 251 7.59 26.21 8.20
CA LYS A 251 7.58 27.46 7.41
C LYS A 251 8.11 27.21 5.99
N GLU A 252 9.21 26.46 5.87
CA GLU A 252 9.73 26.01 4.58
C GLU A 252 8.70 25.17 3.84
N GLN A 253 8.00 24.29 4.54
CA GLN A 253 6.96 23.43 3.97
C GLN A 253 5.81 24.25 3.41
N THR A 254 5.37 25.27 4.15
CA THR A 254 4.33 26.20 3.70
C THR A 254 4.76 26.94 2.44
N GLN A 255 6.00 27.43 2.38
CA GLN A 255 6.53 28.12 1.21
C GLN A 255 6.59 27.21 -0.02
N LEU A 256 7.10 25.99 0.15
CA LEU A 256 7.16 24.99 -0.91
C LEU A 256 5.76 24.62 -1.41
N GLN A 257 4.79 24.41 -0.51
CA GLN A 257 3.40 24.12 -0.87
C GLN A 257 2.75 25.27 -1.64
N VAL A 258 2.95 26.53 -1.23
CA VAL A 258 2.42 27.69 -1.97
C VAL A 258 3.05 27.78 -3.35
N GLN A 259 4.37 27.63 -3.46
CA GLN A 259 5.04 27.61 -4.77
C GLN A 259 4.51 26.46 -5.64
N GLN A 260 4.25 25.29 -5.04
CA GLN A 260 3.73 24.11 -5.74
C GLN A 260 2.32 24.37 -6.27
N ALA A 261 1.44 24.96 -5.45
CA ALA A 261 0.08 25.33 -5.82
C ALA A 261 0.03 26.40 -6.92
N MET A 262 0.97 27.34 -6.91
CA MET A 262 1.07 28.40 -7.92
C MET A 262 1.73 27.93 -9.21
N THR A 263 2.52 26.85 -9.16
CA THR A 263 3.20 26.30 -10.34
C THR A 263 2.19 25.78 -11.36
N GLY A 264 2.14 26.45 -12.52
CA GLY A 264 1.22 26.11 -13.62
C GLY A 264 -0.10 26.89 -13.61
N ARG A 265 -0.36 27.76 -12.62
CA ARG A 265 -1.59 28.56 -12.58
C ARG A 265 -1.76 29.44 -13.81
N LEU A 266 -0.68 30.11 -14.24
CA LEU A 266 -0.66 30.93 -15.46
C LEU A 266 -0.94 30.09 -16.72
N PHE A 267 -0.42 28.87 -16.78
CA PHE A 267 -0.68 27.97 -17.90
C PHE A 267 -2.16 27.60 -18.01
N PHE A 268 -2.80 27.21 -16.90
CA PHE A 268 -4.23 26.91 -16.90
C PHE A 268 -5.07 28.14 -17.25
N ALA A 269 -4.68 29.33 -16.80
CA ALA A 269 -5.34 30.57 -17.19
C ALA A 269 -5.26 30.79 -18.71
N ILE A 270 -4.09 30.65 -19.33
CA ILE A 270 -3.92 30.77 -20.79
C ILE A 270 -4.78 29.75 -21.55
N VAL A 271 -4.81 28.48 -21.11
CA VAL A 271 -5.64 27.45 -21.75
C VAL A 271 -7.13 27.77 -21.60
N GLN A 272 -7.60 28.16 -20.41
CA GLN A 272 -8.99 28.55 -20.21
C GLN A 272 -9.39 29.76 -21.07
N THR A 273 -8.54 30.79 -21.11
CA THR A 273 -8.75 31.97 -21.95
C THR A 273 -8.80 31.59 -23.42
N PHE A 274 -7.95 30.68 -23.89
CA PHE A 274 -8.01 30.18 -25.26
C PHE A 274 -9.35 29.52 -25.57
N PHE A 275 -9.81 28.57 -24.75
CA PHE A 275 -11.10 27.91 -24.97
C PHE A 275 -12.28 28.88 -24.90
N ALA A 276 -12.19 29.93 -24.09
CA ALA A 276 -13.22 30.98 -23.98
C ALA A 276 -13.26 31.90 -25.22
N ILE A 277 -12.11 32.25 -25.80
CA ILE A 277 -12.03 33.14 -26.97
C ILE A 277 -12.22 32.38 -28.29
N THR A 278 -11.91 31.08 -28.32
CA THR A 278 -11.98 30.24 -29.54
C THR A 278 -13.33 30.31 -30.27
N PRO A 279 -14.51 30.24 -29.62
CA PRO A 279 -15.79 30.43 -30.31
C PRO A 279 -15.90 31.76 -31.06
N ALA A 280 -15.43 32.87 -30.48
CA ALA A 280 -15.45 34.17 -31.12
C ALA A 280 -14.53 34.20 -32.36
N LEU A 281 -13.35 33.57 -32.27
CA LEU A 281 -12.45 33.41 -33.42
C LEU A 281 -13.06 32.52 -34.50
N ILE A 282 -13.75 31.44 -34.12
CA ILE A 282 -14.47 30.57 -35.04
C ILE A 282 -15.53 31.38 -35.79
N TYR A 283 -16.34 32.20 -35.11
CA TYR A 283 -17.35 33.02 -35.76
C TYR A 283 -16.75 34.04 -36.74
N LEU A 284 -15.64 34.69 -36.35
CA LEU A 284 -14.93 35.63 -37.21
C LEU A 284 -14.39 34.94 -38.48
N VAL A 285 -13.69 33.81 -38.31
CA VAL A 285 -13.15 33.03 -39.44
C VAL A 285 -14.26 32.49 -40.33
N SER A 286 -15.38 32.07 -39.74
CA SER A 286 -16.55 31.60 -40.49
C SER A 286 -17.13 32.70 -41.38
N GLY A 287 -17.20 33.94 -40.88
CA GLY A 287 -17.59 35.10 -41.69
C GLY A 287 -16.72 35.26 -42.94
N PHE A 288 -15.40 35.15 -42.79
CA PHE A 288 -14.47 35.23 -43.93
C PHE A 288 -14.55 34.02 -44.88
N ILE A 289 -14.89 32.83 -44.39
CA ILE A 289 -15.10 31.66 -45.26
C ILE A 289 -16.39 31.84 -46.09
N ILE A 290 -17.46 32.33 -45.47
CA ILE A 290 -18.75 32.58 -46.15
C ILE A 290 -18.60 33.68 -47.21
N THR A 291 -17.81 34.74 -46.95
CA THR A 291 -17.55 35.80 -47.94
C THR A 291 -16.59 35.40 -49.06
N GLY A 292 -16.13 34.15 -49.09
CA GLY A 292 -15.21 33.65 -50.12
C GLY A 292 -13.76 34.13 -49.98
N SER A 293 -13.41 34.77 -48.86
CA SER A 293 -12.05 35.26 -48.60
C SER A 293 -11.08 34.13 -48.19
N PHE A 294 -11.62 32.99 -47.74
CA PHE A 294 -10.86 31.77 -47.45
C PHE A 294 -11.39 30.56 -48.25
N PRO A 295 -10.54 29.53 -48.49
CA PRO A 295 -10.95 28.31 -49.18
C PRO A 295 -12.06 27.57 -48.40
N GLY A 296 -13.17 27.28 -49.06
CA GLY A 296 -14.29 26.54 -48.46
C GLY A 296 -15.62 26.79 -49.14
N GLY A 297 -15.82 27.99 -49.69
CA GLY A 297 -17.06 28.37 -50.38
C GLY A 297 -18.25 28.59 -49.44
N PRO A 298 -19.26 29.38 -49.86
CA PRO A 298 -20.42 29.71 -49.04
C PRO A 298 -21.34 28.51 -48.73
N GLU A 299 -21.33 27.46 -49.56
CA GLU A 299 -22.16 26.26 -49.36
C GLU A 299 -21.60 25.28 -48.31
N ALA A 300 -20.36 25.44 -47.87
CA ALA A 300 -19.71 24.48 -46.96
C ALA A 300 -19.96 24.74 -45.47
N LEU A 301 -20.46 25.92 -45.09
CA LEU A 301 -20.61 26.33 -43.69
C LEU A 301 -22.01 26.84 -43.40
N THR A 302 -22.80 26.01 -42.73
CA THR A 302 -24.15 26.32 -42.25
C THR A 302 -24.13 26.80 -40.81
N ALA A 303 -25.22 27.45 -40.36
CA ALA A 303 -25.39 27.83 -38.96
C ALA A 303 -25.33 26.61 -38.03
N GLY A 304 -25.93 25.48 -38.42
CA GLY A 304 -25.85 24.23 -37.67
C GLY A 304 -24.43 23.67 -37.58
N THR A 305 -23.61 23.82 -38.62
CA THR A 305 -22.20 23.42 -38.60
C THR A 305 -21.41 24.21 -37.55
N LEU A 306 -21.66 25.52 -37.41
CA LEU A 306 -21.00 26.36 -36.40
C LEU A 306 -21.37 25.95 -34.97
N VAL A 307 -22.66 25.73 -34.71
CA VAL A 307 -23.17 25.30 -33.40
C VAL A 307 -22.64 23.90 -33.04
N ALA A 308 -22.68 22.96 -33.98
CA ALA A 308 -22.12 21.63 -33.81
C ALA A 308 -20.60 21.67 -33.54
N PHE A 309 -19.86 22.47 -34.31
CA PHE A 309 -18.40 22.58 -34.21
C PHE A 309 -17.97 23.16 -32.85
N THR A 310 -18.57 24.28 -32.43
CA THR A 310 -18.31 24.90 -31.12
C THR A 310 -18.68 23.97 -29.96
N THR A 311 -19.73 23.15 -30.12
CA THR A 311 -20.08 22.10 -29.14
C THR A 311 -18.99 21.03 -29.01
N VAL A 312 -18.43 20.55 -30.13
CA VAL A 312 -17.32 19.57 -30.10
C VAL A 312 -16.07 20.19 -29.50
N GLN A 313 -15.76 21.44 -29.89
CA GLN A 313 -14.62 22.19 -29.40
C GLN A 313 -14.67 22.39 -27.88
N ALA A 314 -15.83 22.75 -27.32
CA ALA A 314 -16.00 22.87 -25.87
C ALA A 314 -15.78 21.53 -25.14
N ARG A 315 -16.26 20.41 -25.71
CA ARG A 315 -16.07 19.07 -25.13
C ARG A 315 -14.60 18.62 -25.12
N LEU A 316 -13.79 19.07 -26.07
CA LEU A 316 -12.36 18.77 -26.15
C LEU A 316 -11.57 19.30 -24.94
N GLN A 317 -12.09 20.33 -24.24
CA GLN A 317 -11.41 21.01 -23.15
C GLN A 317 -11.07 20.06 -21.99
N MET A 318 -12.04 19.28 -21.50
CA MET A 318 -11.84 18.44 -20.32
C MET A 318 -10.92 17.25 -20.60
N PRO A 319 -11.10 16.44 -21.65
CA PRO A 319 -10.20 15.33 -21.97
C PRO A 319 -8.75 15.77 -22.15
N LEU A 320 -8.51 16.92 -22.79
CA LEU A 320 -7.16 17.48 -22.92
C LEU A 320 -6.57 17.84 -21.56
N LEU A 321 -7.33 18.53 -20.70
CA LEU A 321 -6.89 18.87 -19.34
C LEU A 321 -6.69 17.63 -18.46
N GLN A 322 -7.42 16.54 -18.69
CA GLN A 322 -7.25 15.29 -17.94
C GLN A 322 -5.98 14.54 -18.37
N LEU A 323 -5.69 14.45 -19.67
CA LEU A 323 -4.42 13.87 -20.17
C LEU A 323 -3.18 14.57 -19.56
N MET A 324 -3.33 15.84 -19.18
CA MET A 324 -2.28 16.58 -18.49
C MET A 324 -2.01 16.12 -17.05
N ARG A 325 -3.01 15.60 -16.34
CA ARG A 325 -2.88 15.13 -14.95
C ARG A 325 -2.22 13.75 -14.87
N VAL A 326 -2.50 12.90 -15.86
CA VAL A 326 -1.99 11.53 -15.98
C VAL A 326 -0.47 11.42 -15.77
N SER A 327 0.31 12.34 -16.35
CA SER A 327 1.78 12.25 -16.29
C SER A 327 2.30 12.20 -14.85
N LEU A 328 1.69 12.98 -13.94
CA LEU A 328 2.07 12.97 -12.53
C LEU A 328 1.63 11.67 -11.84
N ASP A 329 0.39 11.22 -12.09
CA ASP A 329 -0.17 10.01 -11.47
C ASP A 329 0.62 8.75 -11.86
N VAL A 330 1.02 8.65 -13.13
CA VAL A 330 1.88 7.55 -13.63
C VAL A 330 3.23 7.57 -12.93
N GLN A 331 3.88 8.73 -12.80
CA GLN A 331 5.20 8.82 -12.20
C GLN A 331 5.19 8.47 -10.71
N THR A 332 4.25 9.01 -9.92
CA THR A 332 4.14 8.70 -8.49
C THR A 332 3.85 7.23 -8.26
N SER A 333 3.00 6.62 -9.09
CA SER A 333 2.66 5.20 -8.96
C SER A 333 3.75 4.27 -9.45
N LEU A 334 4.53 4.64 -10.47
CA LEU A 334 5.71 3.87 -10.88
C LEU A 334 6.75 3.80 -9.75
N ALA A 335 6.91 4.88 -8.98
CA ALA A 335 7.77 4.85 -7.79
C ALA A 335 7.23 3.87 -6.72
N LEU A 336 5.92 3.84 -6.49
CA LEU A 336 5.28 2.89 -5.58
C LEU A 336 5.44 1.43 -6.05
N PHE A 337 5.18 1.15 -7.33
CA PHE A 337 5.39 -0.17 -7.92
C PHE A 337 6.83 -0.65 -7.79
N ARG A 338 7.82 0.23 -8.00
CA ARG A 338 9.24 -0.12 -7.83
C ARG A 338 9.53 -0.56 -6.40
N ARG A 339 9.00 0.16 -5.40
CA ARG A 339 9.16 -0.24 -3.99
C ARG A 339 8.49 -1.58 -3.72
N ILE A 340 7.29 -1.82 -4.24
CA ILE A 340 6.62 -3.13 -4.05
C ILE A 340 7.41 -4.27 -4.71
N PHE A 341 7.86 -4.08 -5.94
CA PHE A 341 8.66 -5.07 -6.65
C PHE A 341 10.03 -5.30 -6.01
N GLU A 342 10.63 -4.29 -5.37
CA GLU A 342 11.85 -4.45 -4.58
C GLU A 342 11.66 -5.49 -3.47
N TYR A 343 10.53 -5.47 -2.75
CA TYR A 343 10.21 -6.52 -1.76
C TYR A 343 9.92 -7.88 -2.40
N GLN A 344 9.18 -7.89 -3.51
CA GLN A 344 8.83 -9.13 -4.21
C GLN A 344 10.07 -9.80 -4.85
N ASP A 345 11.09 -9.02 -5.19
CA ASP A 345 12.35 -9.48 -5.76
C ASP A 345 13.37 -9.93 -4.71
N LEU A 346 13.09 -9.73 -3.41
CA LEU A 346 13.93 -10.25 -2.35
C LEU A 346 13.94 -11.78 -2.41
N VAL A 347 15.09 -12.35 -2.73
CA VAL A 347 15.29 -13.79 -2.65
C VAL A 347 15.51 -14.15 -1.16
N PRO A 348 14.75 -15.12 -0.59
CA PRO A 348 15.04 -15.66 0.73
C PRO A 348 16.50 -16.11 0.83
N SER A 349 17.20 -15.78 1.91
CA SER A 349 18.61 -16.20 2.04
C SER A 349 18.75 -17.67 2.45
N ILE A 350 17.72 -18.22 3.07
CA ILE A 350 17.64 -19.62 3.49
C ILE A 350 16.73 -20.32 2.50
N VAL A 351 17.32 -21.14 1.64
CA VAL A 351 16.62 -21.99 0.67
C VAL A 351 17.17 -23.39 0.81
N ASP A 352 16.33 -24.41 0.65
CA ASP A 352 16.77 -25.79 0.63
C ASP A 352 17.63 -26.06 -0.62
N SER A 353 18.63 -26.94 -0.49
CA SER A 353 19.38 -27.40 -1.66
C SER A 353 18.44 -28.09 -2.65
N PRO A 354 18.71 -28.02 -3.97
CA PRO A 354 17.99 -28.83 -4.96
C PRO A 354 18.00 -30.33 -4.65
N ASP A 355 19.03 -30.82 -3.94
CA ASP A 355 19.19 -32.23 -3.54
C ASP A 355 18.54 -32.54 -2.18
N ALA A 356 17.63 -31.67 -1.71
CA ALA A 356 16.93 -31.79 -0.45
C ALA A 356 16.10 -33.07 -0.32
N ILE A 357 16.49 -33.96 0.59
CA ILE A 357 15.75 -35.18 0.94
C ILE A 357 14.61 -34.85 1.91
N ASN A 358 13.40 -35.32 1.64
CA ASN A 358 12.25 -35.12 2.52
C ASN A 358 12.26 -36.18 3.64
N VAL A 359 12.42 -35.77 4.90
CA VAL A 359 12.53 -36.69 6.05
C VAL A 359 11.18 -36.78 6.74
N SER A 360 10.58 -37.97 6.78
CA SER A 360 9.33 -38.20 7.51
C SER A 360 9.53 -37.97 9.03
N PRO A 361 8.61 -37.26 9.72
CA PRO A 361 8.74 -36.97 11.16
C PRO A 361 8.95 -38.22 12.02
N GLU A 362 8.41 -39.36 11.60
CA GLU A 362 8.54 -40.67 12.27
C GLU A 362 9.98 -41.19 12.34
N ASN A 363 10.87 -40.71 11.47
CA ASN A 363 12.26 -41.15 11.37
C ASN A 363 13.25 -40.22 12.10
N VAL A 364 12.77 -39.12 12.67
CA VAL A 364 13.59 -38.15 13.41
C VAL A 364 13.73 -38.62 14.86
N ARG A 365 14.96 -38.94 15.28
CA ARG A 365 15.30 -39.31 16.66
C ARG A 365 15.55 -38.09 17.54
N GLY A 366 15.90 -36.95 16.95
CA GLY A 366 16.12 -35.68 17.65
C GLY A 366 17.51 -35.54 18.26
N GLU A 367 18.52 -36.23 17.73
CA GLU A 367 19.92 -35.96 18.03
C GLU A 367 20.38 -34.68 17.32
N ILE A 368 21.05 -33.77 18.04
CA ILE A 368 21.54 -32.49 17.51
C ILE A 368 23.05 -32.44 17.63
N GLU A 369 23.76 -32.19 16.55
CA GLU A 369 25.23 -32.03 16.54
C GLU A 369 25.62 -30.69 15.92
N PHE A 370 26.36 -29.87 16.67
CA PHE A 370 27.10 -28.72 16.14
C PHE A 370 28.51 -29.19 15.83
N ARG A 371 28.95 -29.00 14.59
CA ARG A 371 30.30 -29.37 14.14
C ARG A 371 31.05 -28.13 13.66
N ASN A 372 32.01 -27.67 14.48
CA ASN A 372 32.90 -26.54 14.19
C ASN A 372 32.15 -25.28 13.75
N VAL A 373 31.08 -24.91 14.48
CA VAL A 373 30.18 -23.85 14.07
C VAL A 373 30.78 -22.47 14.33
N TRP A 374 30.84 -21.66 13.28
CA TRP A 374 31.14 -20.23 13.33
C TRP A 374 29.93 -19.45 12.84
N PHE A 375 29.57 -18.40 13.57
CA PHE A 375 28.40 -17.60 13.24
C PHE A 375 28.61 -16.10 13.48
N GLN A 376 28.16 -15.32 12.51
CA GLN A 376 28.00 -13.87 12.59
C GLN A 376 26.61 -13.51 12.08
N TYR A 377 25.90 -12.59 12.75
CA TYR A 377 24.63 -12.09 12.22
C TYR A 377 24.88 -11.40 10.88
N PRO A 378 24.08 -11.70 9.84
CA PRO A 378 24.19 -11.00 8.58
C PRO A 378 23.86 -9.53 8.77
N GLU A 379 24.49 -8.67 7.96
CA GLU A 379 24.13 -7.26 7.95
C GLU A 379 22.65 -7.10 7.57
N PRO A 380 21.90 -6.21 8.25
CA PRO A 380 20.52 -5.93 7.90
C PRO A 380 20.42 -5.53 6.42
N ARG A 381 19.53 -6.18 5.66
CA ARG A 381 19.25 -5.78 4.27
C ARG A 381 18.73 -4.33 4.27
N GLN A 382 19.49 -3.40 3.68
CA GLN A 382 19.05 -2.02 3.55
C GLN A 382 18.18 -1.89 2.30
N LEU A 383 16.95 -1.42 2.49
CA LEU A 383 15.97 -1.21 1.41
C LEU A 383 15.84 0.28 1.08
N SER A 384 15.47 0.58 -0.16
CA SER A 384 15.32 1.95 -0.65
C SER A 384 14.28 2.73 0.16
N GLY A 385 14.66 3.92 0.65
CA GLY A 385 13.76 4.84 1.34
C GLY A 385 13.52 4.53 2.82
N GLY A 386 14.21 3.54 3.39
CA GLY A 386 14.33 3.36 4.84
C GLY A 386 15.38 4.30 5.41
N GLY A 387 15.08 5.60 5.47
CA GLY A 387 15.88 6.48 6.32
C GLY A 387 15.78 6.03 7.78
N HIS A 388 16.90 6.15 8.49
CA HIS A 388 17.11 6.06 9.94
C HIS A 388 17.81 4.81 10.47
N SER A 389 18.88 5.14 11.19
CA SER A 389 19.82 4.32 11.93
C SER A 389 19.20 3.16 12.72
N PRO A 390 19.96 2.06 12.91
CA PRO A 390 19.50 0.86 13.62
C PRO A 390 18.94 1.20 15.01
N ARG A 391 17.71 0.74 15.28
CA ARG A 391 16.91 1.05 16.48
C ARG A 391 17.28 0.21 17.72
N PHE A 392 18.26 -0.67 17.58
CA PHE A 392 18.82 -1.43 18.68
C PHE A 392 20.33 -1.18 18.72
N GLY A 393 20.75 -0.33 19.66
CA GLY A 393 22.00 -0.62 20.36
C GLY A 393 21.81 -1.94 21.09
N LEU A 394 21.99 -3.06 20.37
CA LEU A 394 22.20 -4.34 21.02
C LEU A 394 23.34 -4.13 22.00
N ILE A 395 23.13 -4.58 23.23
CA ILE A 395 24.04 -4.48 24.36
C ILE A 395 25.34 -5.20 23.98
N ALA A 396 26.23 -4.45 23.33
CA ALA A 396 27.67 -4.61 23.34
C ALA A 396 28.14 -3.19 23.67
N GLY A 397 28.71 -3.01 24.86
CA GLY A 397 29.03 -1.68 25.41
C GLY A 397 30.03 -0.91 24.55
N ALA A 398 29.54 -0.19 23.54
CA ALA A 398 30.33 0.74 22.76
C ALA A 398 30.02 2.17 23.24
N SER A 399 30.97 2.71 24.01
CA SER A 399 31.07 4.14 24.34
C SER A 399 31.22 4.97 23.04
N PRO A 400 30.75 6.22 22.95
CA PRO A 400 30.77 7.03 21.72
C PRO A 400 32.17 7.60 21.36
N ALA A 401 33.24 6.92 21.71
CA ALA A 401 34.63 7.34 21.46
C ALA A 401 35.47 6.23 20.79
N ALA A 402 34.92 5.56 19.79
CA ALA A 402 35.68 4.64 18.95
C ALA A 402 35.73 5.20 17.52
N GLU A 403 36.74 6.05 17.29
CA GLU A 403 37.32 6.27 15.97
C GLU A 403 37.65 4.92 15.31
N GLU A 404 37.39 4.84 14.00
CA GLU A 404 37.93 3.88 13.03
C GLU A 404 38.64 2.63 13.60
N ALA A 405 37.87 1.69 14.15
CA ALA A 405 38.36 0.33 14.30
C ALA A 405 38.19 -0.39 12.95
N PRO A 406 39.23 -1.08 12.42
CA PRO A 406 39.08 -1.87 11.21
C PRO A 406 38.01 -2.93 11.42
N ALA A 407 37.25 -3.25 10.36
CA ALA A 407 36.19 -4.26 10.36
C ALA A 407 36.73 -5.66 10.72
N GLY A 408 37.00 -5.89 12.00
CA GLY A 408 37.29 -7.19 12.56
C GLY A 408 35.98 -7.96 12.72
N GLU A 409 35.87 -9.10 12.05
CA GLU A 409 34.74 -10.02 12.12
C GLU A 409 34.30 -10.26 13.58
N GLN A 410 33.20 -9.63 14.01
CA GLN A 410 32.57 -9.89 15.30
C GLN A 410 31.82 -11.22 15.24
N TRP A 411 32.59 -12.31 15.28
CA TRP A 411 32.07 -13.66 15.44
C TRP A 411 31.35 -13.80 16.78
N ILE A 412 30.07 -14.17 16.73
CA ILE A 412 29.24 -14.44 17.91
C ILE A 412 29.49 -15.85 18.42
N LEU A 413 29.60 -16.80 17.50
CA LEU A 413 30.04 -18.18 17.79
C LEU A 413 31.35 -18.42 17.06
N ARG A 414 32.31 -19.02 17.77
CA ARG A 414 33.64 -19.37 17.27
C ARG A 414 33.91 -20.83 17.58
N ASP A 415 34.04 -21.63 16.54
CA ASP A 415 34.39 -23.06 16.61
C ASP A 415 33.58 -23.87 17.65
N VAL A 416 32.27 -23.67 17.66
CA VAL A 416 31.40 -24.36 18.62
C VAL A 416 31.12 -25.77 18.13
N SER A 417 31.54 -26.76 18.92
CA SER A 417 31.26 -28.18 18.67
C SER A 417 30.61 -28.83 19.90
N LEU A 418 29.42 -29.40 19.73
CA LEU A 418 28.70 -30.12 20.79
C LEU A 418 27.74 -31.14 20.19
N SER A 419 27.47 -32.21 20.92
CA SER A 419 26.47 -33.23 20.56
C SER A 419 25.47 -33.38 21.70
N ILE A 420 24.18 -33.32 21.36
CA ILE A 420 23.04 -33.51 22.25
C ILE A 420 22.34 -34.78 21.79
N LYS A 421 22.39 -35.82 22.61
CA LYS A 421 21.77 -37.11 22.31
C LYS A 421 20.24 -36.97 22.26
N ALA A 422 19.61 -37.78 21.42
CA ALA A 422 18.16 -37.94 21.37
C ALA A 422 17.55 -38.11 22.77
N GLY A 423 16.55 -37.28 23.08
CA GLY A 423 15.84 -37.29 24.35
C GLY A 423 16.66 -36.81 25.57
N SER A 424 17.87 -36.29 25.41
CA SER A 424 18.65 -35.73 26.51
C SER A 424 18.38 -34.23 26.72
N MET A 425 18.47 -33.76 27.96
CA MET A 425 18.35 -32.34 28.29
C MET A 425 19.73 -31.70 28.32
N ALA A 426 19.92 -30.65 27.51
CA ALA A 426 21.15 -29.85 27.50
C ALA A 426 20.87 -28.44 28.03
N ALA A 427 21.71 -27.96 28.94
CA ALA A 427 21.64 -26.61 29.49
C ALA A 427 22.82 -25.76 28.98
N ILE A 428 22.53 -24.67 28.27
CA ILE A 428 23.54 -23.72 27.78
C ILE A 428 23.67 -22.57 28.80
N ILE A 429 24.86 -22.43 29.39
CA ILE A 429 25.13 -21.46 30.48
C ILE A 429 26.29 -20.55 30.08
N GLY A 430 26.19 -19.26 30.37
CA GLY A 430 27.23 -18.29 30.07
C GLY A 430 26.81 -16.84 30.34
N PRO A 431 27.73 -15.87 30.27
CA PRO A 431 27.45 -14.43 30.47
C PRO A 431 26.42 -13.86 29.48
N SER A 432 25.80 -12.72 29.81
CA SER A 432 24.94 -12.01 28.84
C SER A 432 25.73 -11.67 27.57
N GLY A 433 25.10 -11.83 26.40
CA GLY A 433 25.76 -11.59 25.11
C GLY A 433 26.68 -12.72 24.60
N SER A 434 26.88 -13.82 25.34
CA SER A 434 27.79 -14.91 24.94
C SER A 434 27.30 -15.82 23.79
N GLY A 435 26.23 -15.45 23.06
CA GLY A 435 25.71 -16.24 21.93
C GLY A 435 24.73 -17.38 22.27
N LYS A 436 24.28 -17.52 23.53
CA LYS A 436 23.34 -18.59 23.94
C LYS A 436 22.06 -18.64 23.10
N THR A 437 21.39 -17.49 22.97
CA THR A 437 20.16 -17.35 22.17
C THR A 437 20.43 -17.60 20.69
N THR A 438 21.61 -17.22 20.21
CA THR A 438 22.03 -17.45 18.82
C THR A 438 22.13 -18.95 18.53
N MET A 439 22.73 -19.74 19.42
CA MET A 439 22.77 -21.20 19.27
C MET A 439 21.37 -21.81 19.18
N THR A 440 20.42 -21.32 20.00
CA THR A 440 19.03 -21.79 19.94
C THR A 440 18.30 -21.38 18.67
N TYR A 441 18.72 -20.31 17.97
CA TYR A 441 18.14 -19.90 16.68
C TYR A 441 18.73 -20.67 15.49
N LEU A 442 19.94 -21.21 15.63
CA LEU A 442 20.57 -22.05 14.61
C LEU A 442 19.94 -23.44 14.53
N VAL A 443 19.47 -24.00 15.66
CA VAL A 443 18.78 -25.31 15.68
C VAL A 443 17.53 -25.34 14.79
N PRO A 444 16.55 -24.42 14.91
CA PRO A 444 15.40 -24.33 14.00
C PRO A 444 15.76 -23.68 12.64
N ARG A 445 17.02 -23.27 12.41
CA ARG A 445 17.51 -22.64 11.17
C ARG A 445 16.82 -21.31 10.87
N PHE A 446 16.61 -20.49 11.90
CA PHE A 446 16.22 -19.08 11.70
C PHE A 446 17.36 -18.24 11.10
N HIS A 447 18.59 -18.73 11.25
CA HIS A 447 19.78 -18.23 10.56
C HIS A 447 20.61 -19.39 10.03
N GLU A 448 21.31 -19.17 8.93
CA GLU A 448 22.33 -20.08 8.43
C GLU A 448 23.66 -19.90 9.15
N VAL A 449 24.39 -21.00 9.33
CA VAL A 449 25.74 -20.94 9.89
C VAL A 449 26.71 -20.34 8.88
N THR A 450 27.69 -19.57 9.37
CA THR A 450 28.69 -18.95 8.47
C THR A 450 29.79 -19.95 8.11
N ARG A 451 30.18 -20.84 9.04
CA ARG A 451 31.04 -22.01 8.82
C ARG A 451 30.64 -23.15 9.76
N GLY A 452 31.03 -24.37 9.41
CA GLY A 452 30.62 -25.57 10.14
C GLY A 452 29.23 -26.03 9.73
N GLN A 453 28.66 -26.95 10.50
CA GLN A 453 27.34 -27.54 10.22
C GLN A 453 26.56 -27.76 11.52
N VAL A 454 25.23 -27.65 11.43
CA VAL A 454 24.30 -28.11 12.46
C VAL A 454 23.53 -29.27 11.88
N LEU A 455 23.70 -30.45 12.47
CA LEU A 455 23.15 -31.71 12.00
C LEU A 455 21.99 -32.10 12.93
N ILE A 456 20.93 -32.67 12.33
CA ILE A 456 19.86 -33.36 13.06
C ILE A 456 19.89 -34.81 12.61
N ASP A 457 20.09 -35.74 13.54
CA ASP A 457 20.22 -37.19 13.29
C ASP A 457 21.28 -37.54 12.23
N GLY A 458 22.38 -36.78 12.21
CA GLY A 458 23.49 -36.96 11.27
C GLY A 458 23.23 -36.42 9.85
N ILE A 459 22.08 -35.80 9.61
CA ILE A 459 21.72 -35.20 8.33
C ILE A 459 22.03 -33.70 8.35
N ASP A 460 22.78 -33.24 7.35
CA ASP A 460 23.02 -31.80 7.14
C ASP A 460 21.74 -31.15 6.66
N ARG A 461 21.32 -30.09 7.36
CA ARG A 461 20.11 -29.32 7.04
C ARG A 461 20.19 -28.64 5.68
N GLY A 462 21.39 -28.44 5.11
CA GLY A 462 21.56 -27.92 3.75
C GLY A 462 21.03 -28.88 2.66
N THR A 463 20.98 -30.18 2.94
CA THR A 463 20.65 -31.26 1.99
C THR A 463 19.33 -31.99 2.25
N ALA A 464 18.50 -31.51 3.18
CA ALA A 464 17.20 -32.10 3.49
C ALA A 464 16.11 -31.04 3.45
N GLY A 465 14.95 -31.37 2.86
CA GLY A 465 13.79 -30.50 2.66
C GLY A 465 13.04 -30.28 3.97
N LEU A 466 13.77 -29.80 4.98
CA LEU A 466 13.40 -29.83 6.39
C LEU A 466 12.78 -28.48 6.80
N ASN A 467 11.95 -27.92 5.93
CA ASN A 467 11.13 -26.73 6.20
C ASN A 467 9.82 -27.05 6.94
N ASP A 468 9.53 -28.34 7.16
CA ASP A 468 8.32 -28.83 7.83
C ASP A 468 8.57 -29.39 9.26
N LEU A 469 9.72 -29.12 9.88
CA LEU A 469 9.84 -29.37 11.33
C LEU A 469 9.03 -28.31 12.07
N ALA A 470 7.81 -28.68 12.44
CA ALA A 470 6.91 -27.83 13.18
C ALA A 470 7.55 -27.47 14.54
N PRO A 471 7.45 -26.22 15.02
CA PRO A 471 7.85 -25.83 16.38
C PRO A 471 7.24 -26.69 17.50
N GLU A 472 6.23 -27.48 17.14
CA GLU A 472 5.46 -28.43 17.94
C GLU A 472 6.28 -29.65 18.39
N ASP A 473 7.38 -29.98 17.70
CA ASP A 473 8.28 -31.09 18.03
C ASP A 473 9.24 -30.78 19.21
N ILE A 474 9.25 -29.52 19.65
CA ILE A 474 9.98 -29.07 20.84
C ILE A 474 8.99 -29.01 22.01
N GLU A 475 9.17 -29.89 23.01
CA GLU A 475 8.23 -30.09 24.13
C GLU A 475 8.07 -28.84 24.99
N SER A 476 9.15 -28.13 25.28
CA SER A 476 9.09 -26.77 25.84
C SER A 476 10.42 -26.04 25.74
N PHE A 477 10.33 -24.71 25.61
CA PHE A 477 11.42 -23.78 25.88
C PHE A 477 11.19 -23.13 27.23
N SER A 478 12.11 -23.30 28.18
CA SER A 478 12.05 -22.61 29.47
C SER A 478 13.30 -21.75 29.68
N VAL A 479 13.10 -20.44 29.76
CA VAL A 479 14.15 -19.47 30.11
C VAL A 479 14.03 -19.18 31.60
N LEU A 480 14.86 -19.83 32.42
CA LEU A 480 14.89 -19.57 33.85
C LEU A 480 15.84 -18.39 34.12
N LYS A 481 15.28 -17.27 34.59
CA LYS A 481 16.02 -16.04 34.95
C LYS A 481 16.05 -15.75 36.46
N ASP A 482 15.41 -16.59 37.27
CA ASP A 482 15.05 -16.25 38.65
C ASP A 482 15.64 -17.24 39.67
N ALA A 483 15.28 -17.06 40.95
CA ALA A 483 15.83 -17.79 42.11
C ALA A 483 15.81 -19.33 41.97
N SER A 484 14.89 -19.89 41.18
CA SER A 484 14.81 -21.31 40.84
C SER A 484 15.99 -21.82 40.00
N ALA A 485 16.59 -20.98 39.13
CA ALA A 485 17.83 -21.32 38.41
C ALA A 485 19.05 -21.33 39.34
N THR A 486 19.10 -20.37 40.27
CA THR A 486 20.18 -20.21 41.24
C THR A 486 20.21 -21.36 42.26
N ALA A 487 19.04 -21.90 42.61
CA ALA A 487 18.91 -23.03 43.52
C ALA A 487 19.51 -24.35 42.98
N ILE A 488 19.44 -24.57 41.65
CA ILE A 488 19.91 -25.81 41.00
C ILE A 488 21.33 -25.64 40.44
N TYR A 489 21.67 -24.47 39.90
CA TYR A 489 22.92 -24.23 39.15
C TYR A 489 23.88 -23.24 39.84
N GLY A 490 23.59 -22.84 41.09
CA GLY A 490 24.42 -21.94 41.90
C GLY A 490 24.47 -20.49 41.37
N ALA A 491 25.40 -19.68 41.88
CA ALA A 491 25.55 -18.26 41.55
C ALA A 491 25.73 -17.95 40.04
N ARG A 492 26.04 -18.98 39.23
CA ARG A 492 26.18 -18.87 37.76
C ARG A 492 24.85 -18.98 36.99
N GLY A 493 23.80 -19.52 37.62
CA GLY A 493 22.44 -19.62 37.05
C GLY A 493 21.70 -18.28 36.93
N ALA A 494 22.16 -17.24 37.64
CA ALA A 494 21.59 -15.89 37.61
C ALA A 494 21.74 -15.18 36.24
N ASN A 495 22.62 -15.68 35.36
CA ASN A 495 22.86 -15.13 34.02
C ASN A 495 21.90 -15.67 32.93
N GLY A 496 20.89 -16.45 33.33
CA GLY A 496 19.88 -17.05 32.46
C GLY A 496 20.28 -18.44 31.96
N VAL A 497 19.44 -19.42 32.29
CA VAL A 497 19.54 -20.81 31.80
C VAL A 497 18.38 -21.04 30.82
N ILE A 498 18.69 -21.48 29.60
CA ILE A 498 17.67 -21.87 28.62
C ILE A 498 17.63 -23.40 28.56
N LEU A 499 16.48 -23.97 28.96
CA LEU A 499 16.17 -25.39 28.88
C LEU A 499 15.44 -25.65 27.56
N VAL A 500 15.95 -26.61 26.80
CA VAL A 500 15.31 -27.12 25.57
C VAL A 500 14.93 -28.57 25.84
N ASN A 501 13.62 -28.84 25.91
CA ASN A 501 13.09 -30.19 26.10
C ASN A 501 12.56 -30.74 24.76
N THR A 502 12.96 -31.95 24.39
CA THR A 502 12.51 -32.68 23.19
C THR A 502 11.49 -33.74 23.61
N ARG A 503 10.37 -33.88 22.87
CA ARG A 503 9.26 -34.77 23.28
C ARG A 503 9.70 -36.23 23.35
N ARG A 504 9.22 -36.96 24.36
CA ARG A 504 9.38 -38.41 24.49
C ARG A 504 8.02 -39.13 24.48
N GLY A 505 8.02 -40.38 23.98
CA GLY A 505 7.10 -41.42 24.45
C GLY A 505 7.74 -42.19 25.60
N GLU A 506 7.02 -42.39 26.70
CA GLU A 506 7.49 -43.13 27.88
C GLU A 506 7.03 -44.60 27.86
N ASP A 507 7.88 -45.51 28.34
CA ASP A 507 7.54 -46.93 28.52
C ASP A 507 6.73 -47.10 29.80
N GLY A 508 5.48 -47.53 29.70
CA GLY A 508 4.59 -47.62 30.85
C GLY A 508 3.11 -47.67 30.52
N LYS A 509 2.27 -47.79 31.56
CA LYS A 509 0.81 -47.79 31.42
C LYS A 509 0.35 -46.49 30.76
N ILE A 510 -0.68 -46.58 29.92
CA ILE A 510 -1.26 -45.45 29.20
C ILE A 510 -1.62 -44.35 30.20
N THR A 511 -1.02 -43.18 30.02
CA THR A 511 -1.27 -41.99 30.81
C THR A 511 -2.06 -41.01 29.95
N ILE A 512 -3.25 -40.64 30.41
CA ILE A 512 -4.14 -39.72 29.72
C ILE A 512 -4.19 -38.44 30.55
N ASN A 513 -3.63 -37.37 30.02
CA ASN A 513 -3.67 -36.04 30.61
C ASN A 513 -4.63 -35.16 29.80
N ALA A 514 -5.78 -34.83 30.39
CA ALA A 514 -6.77 -33.96 29.79
C ALA A 514 -6.85 -32.65 30.57
N ASN A 515 -6.50 -31.54 29.92
CA ASN A 515 -6.60 -30.20 30.47
C ASN A 515 -7.66 -29.41 29.69
N PHE A 516 -8.75 -29.09 30.37
CA PHE A 516 -9.79 -28.21 29.87
C PHE A 516 -9.74 -26.88 30.61
N LYS A 517 -9.60 -25.78 29.86
CA LYS A 517 -9.65 -24.42 30.41
C LYS A 517 -10.72 -23.64 29.67
N SER A 518 -11.68 -23.14 30.42
CA SER A 518 -12.69 -22.20 29.95
C SER A 518 -12.39 -20.86 30.63
N SER A 519 -12.15 -19.82 29.83
CA SER A 519 -11.95 -18.46 30.32
C SER A 519 -13.06 -17.57 29.81
N MET A 520 -13.62 -16.79 30.72
CA MET A 520 -14.57 -15.74 30.44
C MET A 520 -13.82 -14.42 30.59
N GLU A 521 -13.64 -13.71 29.48
CA GLU A 521 -13.00 -12.40 29.50
C GLU A 521 -14.09 -11.32 29.52
N THR A 522 -14.00 -10.43 30.50
CA THR A 522 -14.90 -9.28 30.64
C THR A 522 -14.06 -8.02 30.63
N LEU A 523 -14.62 -6.95 30.07
CA LEU A 523 -14.04 -5.61 30.17
C LEU A 523 -14.45 -5.03 31.54
N PRO A 524 -13.52 -4.87 32.51
CA PRO A 524 -13.88 -4.53 33.89
C PRO A 524 -14.33 -3.07 34.05
N ARG A 525 -13.93 -2.19 33.13
CA ARG A 525 -14.40 -0.80 33.05
C ARG A 525 -14.46 -0.37 31.60
N LEU A 526 -15.59 0.21 31.22
CA LEU A 526 -15.76 0.92 29.97
C LEU A 526 -16.17 2.36 30.32
N PRO A 527 -15.67 3.36 29.57
CA PRO A 527 -16.16 4.72 29.73
C PRO A 527 -17.65 4.78 29.34
N GLU A 528 -18.45 5.48 30.12
CA GLU A 528 -19.84 5.76 29.75
C GLU A 528 -19.85 6.92 28.75
N TYR A 529 -20.31 6.64 27.54
CA TYR A 529 -20.52 7.68 26.54
C TYR A 529 -21.85 8.38 26.80
N LEU A 530 -21.86 9.70 26.59
CA LEU A 530 -23.08 10.49 26.61
C LEU A 530 -23.98 10.10 25.44
N ASN A 531 -25.29 10.12 25.67
CA ASN A 531 -26.27 10.01 24.59
C ASN A 531 -26.25 11.27 23.73
N ALA A 532 -26.86 11.19 22.54
CA ALA A 532 -26.90 12.27 21.57
C ALA A 532 -27.51 13.57 22.14
N TYR A 533 -28.52 13.46 23.01
CA TYR A 533 -29.18 14.61 23.63
C TYR A 533 -28.26 15.34 24.62
N ASP A 534 -27.66 14.62 25.56
CA ASP A 534 -26.76 15.17 26.57
C ASP A 534 -25.52 15.79 25.93
N TYR A 535 -25.01 15.17 24.86
CA TYR A 535 -23.95 15.77 24.05
C TYR A 535 -24.39 17.10 23.42
N ALA A 536 -25.59 17.15 22.82
CA ALA A 536 -26.10 18.36 22.18
C ALA A 536 -26.28 19.51 23.20
N VAL A 537 -26.71 19.19 24.44
CA VAL A 537 -26.86 20.16 25.52
C VAL A 537 -25.49 20.74 25.89
N LEU A 538 -24.51 19.88 26.16
CA LEU A 538 -23.16 20.30 26.54
C LEU A 538 -22.44 21.04 25.41
N ALA A 539 -22.67 20.67 24.15
CA ALA A 539 -22.11 21.36 23.00
C ALA A 539 -22.65 22.79 22.86
N ASN A 540 -23.95 22.99 23.12
CA ASN A 540 -24.55 24.32 23.16
C ASN A 540 -24.04 25.14 24.34
N GLU A 541 -24.00 24.57 25.54
CA GLU A 541 -23.49 25.23 26.74
C GLU A 541 -22.03 25.66 26.54
N ALA A 542 -21.17 24.77 26.03
CA ALA A 542 -19.78 25.07 25.73
C ALA A 542 -19.61 26.18 24.68
N ARG A 543 -20.50 26.26 23.68
CA ARG A 543 -20.47 27.35 22.68
C ARG A 543 -20.93 28.68 23.27
N VAL A 544 -22.01 28.68 24.04
CA VAL A 544 -22.56 29.89 24.67
C VAL A 544 -21.58 30.46 25.69
N VAL A 545 -20.95 29.62 26.51
CA VAL A 545 -19.89 30.04 27.45
C VAL A 545 -18.69 30.69 26.73
N ARG A 546 -18.40 30.26 25.49
CA ARG A 546 -17.34 30.84 24.65
C ARG A 546 -17.80 32.08 23.84
N GLY A 547 -18.99 32.61 24.09
CA GLY A 547 -19.55 33.77 23.39
C GLY A 547 -20.06 33.48 21.97
N GLY A 548 -20.22 32.20 21.61
CA GLY A 548 -20.78 31.76 20.34
C GLY A 548 -22.29 31.52 20.40
N LEU A 549 -22.90 31.38 19.22
CA LEU A 549 -24.30 30.94 19.09
C LEU A 549 -24.45 29.43 19.32
N PRO A 550 -25.59 28.95 19.85
CA PRO A 550 -25.85 27.53 20.02
C PRO A 550 -25.75 26.78 18.69
N VAL A 551 -25.24 25.54 18.75
CA VAL A 551 -25.10 24.62 17.61
C VAL A 551 -26.46 24.03 17.24
N TYR A 552 -27.23 23.61 18.24
CA TYR A 552 -28.51 22.91 18.08
C TYR A 552 -29.66 23.84 18.47
N SER A 553 -30.69 23.89 17.63
CA SER A 553 -31.90 24.65 17.94
C SER A 553 -32.84 23.86 18.88
N PRO A 554 -33.80 24.52 19.55
CA PRO A 554 -34.79 23.85 20.40
C PRO A 554 -35.54 22.72 19.69
N GLU A 555 -35.85 22.90 18.40
CA GLU A 555 -36.55 21.91 17.59
C GLU A 555 -35.69 20.65 17.38
N ILE A 556 -34.38 20.83 17.18
CA ILE A 556 -33.44 19.71 17.03
C ILE A 556 -33.27 18.96 18.37
N PHE A 557 -33.33 19.66 19.51
CA PHE A 557 -33.34 18.99 20.81
C PHE A 557 -34.53 18.05 20.95
N ASP A 558 -35.72 18.48 20.57
CA ASP A 558 -36.91 17.63 20.62
C ASP A 558 -36.78 16.45 19.66
N ILE A 559 -36.26 16.66 18.44
CA ILE A 559 -36.01 15.59 17.48
C ILE A 559 -35.06 14.52 18.07
N ILE A 560 -33.95 14.94 18.67
CA ILE A 560 -32.97 14.03 19.28
C ILE A 560 -33.57 13.34 20.52
N LYS A 561 -34.23 14.12 21.41
CA LYS A 561 -34.78 13.63 22.68
C LYS A 561 -35.88 12.59 22.50
N TYR A 562 -36.75 12.81 21.51
CA TYR A 562 -37.86 11.91 21.22
C TYR A 562 -37.55 10.91 20.09
N GLY A 563 -36.35 10.93 19.54
CA GLY A 563 -35.92 10.02 18.47
C GLY A 563 -36.79 10.11 17.22
N MET A 564 -37.22 11.31 16.84
CA MET A 564 -38.17 11.51 15.74
C MET A 564 -37.55 11.33 14.34
N ASP A 565 -36.23 11.48 14.22
CA ASP A 565 -35.47 11.28 12.97
C ASP A 565 -34.15 10.53 13.27
N PRO A 566 -34.21 9.20 13.40
CA PRO A 566 -33.04 8.38 13.75
C PRO A 566 -32.02 8.26 12.61
N ASP A 567 -32.40 8.58 11.37
CA ASP A 567 -31.50 8.52 10.22
C ASP A 567 -30.57 9.74 10.19
N LEU A 568 -31.10 10.93 10.51
CA LEU A 568 -30.31 12.16 10.56
C LEU A 568 -29.65 12.40 11.93
N PHE A 569 -30.28 11.93 13.02
CA PHE A 569 -29.82 12.10 14.39
C PHE A 569 -29.82 10.78 15.18
N PRO A 570 -28.93 9.83 14.84
CA PRO A 570 -28.86 8.54 15.52
C PRO A 570 -28.33 8.67 16.96
N ASP A 571 -29.01 8.04 17.92
CA ASP A 571 -28.52 7.84 19.30
C ASP A 571 -28.07 6.39 19.51
N VAL A 572 -27.13 5.96 18.65
CA VAL A 572 -26.63 4.59 18.66
C VAL A 572 -25.45 4.47 19.61
N ASN A 573 -25.59 3.58 20.60
CA ASN A 573 -24.46 3.17 21.43
C ASN A 573 -23.55 2.22 20.64
N TRP A 574 -22.68 2.79 19.81
CA TRP A 574 -21.72 2.04 19.00
C TRP A 574 -20.80 1.15 19.84
N GLN A 575 -20.56 1.49 21.10
CA GLN A 575 -19.80 0.63 22.01
C GLN A 575 -20.50 -0.70 22.23
N LYS A 576 -21.83 -0.68 22.43
CA LYS A 576 -22.64 -1.90 22.60
C LYS A 576 -22.82 -2.67 21.28
N GLU A 577 -22.85 -1.96 20.16
CA GLU A 577 -23.05 -2.58 18.84
C GLU A 577 -21.77 -3.25 18.32
N ILE A 578 -20.60 -2.70 18.64
CA ILE A 578 -19.31 -3.15 18.11
C ILE A 578 -18.55 -4.03 19.12
N LEU A 579 -18.73 -3.82 20.43
CA LEU A 579 -18.03 -4.58 21.45
C LEU A 579 -18.92 -5.66 22.07
N ARG A 580 -18.41 -6.88 22.09
CA ARG A 580 -18.94 -7.94 22.96
C ARG A 580 -18.39 -7.75 24.36
N GLU A 581 -19.26 -7.45 25.32
CA GLU A 581 -18.88 -7.22 26.72
C GLU A 581 -18.29 -8.47 27.39
N ARG A 582 -18.58 -9.65 26.84
CA ARG A 582 -18.19 -10.97 27.35
C ARG A 582 -17.81 -11.86 26.19
N THR A 583 -16.60 -12.41 26.23
CA THR A 583 -16.15 -13.41 25.27
C THR A 583 -15.79 -14.69 26.00
N TRP A 584 -16.23 -15.81 25.42
CA TRP A 584 -15.88 -17.13 25.91
C TRP A 584 -14.73 -17.67 25.08
N ALA A 585 -13.67 -18.05 25.76
CA ALA A 585 -12.56 -18.76 25.18
C ALA A 585 -12.49 -20.15 25.82
N GLN A 586 -12.55 -21.18 24.99
CA GLN A 586 -12.41 -22.56 25.43
C GLN A 586 -11.18 -23.16 24.77
N GLN A 587 -10.34 -23.77 25.60
CA GLN A 587 -9.21 -24.57 25.13
C GLN A 587 -9.23 -25.92 25.83
N GLY A 588 -9.22 -26.97 25.03
CA GLY A 588 -9.08 -28.35 25.46
C GLY A 588 -7.82 -28.94 24.88
N ASN A 589 -7.00 -29.56 25.72
CA ASN A 589 -5.88 -30.36 25.29
C ASN A 589 -5.99 -31.74 25.93
N ILE A 590 -6.02 -32.77 25.10
CA ILE A 590 -5.95 -34.17 25.53
C ILE A 590 -4.66 -34.76 24.99
N ASN A 591 -3.76 -35.14 25.89
CA ASN A 591 -2.53 -35.83 25.58
C ASN A 591 -2.61 -37.27 26.08
N ILE A 592 -2.41 -38.22 25.18
CA ILE A 592 -2.36 -39.64 25.48
C ILE A 592 -0.94 -40.10 25.20
N SER A 593 -0.24 -40.59 26.21
CA SER A 593 1.10 -41.14 26.07
C SER A 593 1.18 -42.54 26.69
N GLY A 594 1.90 -43.44 26.02
CA GLY A 594 2.16 -44.78 26.54
C GLY A 594 2.74 -45.72 25.49
N GLY A 595 2.97 -46.96 25.88
CA GLY A 595 3.48 -47.99 24.98
C GLY A 595 4.38 -48.99 25.69
N GLY A 596 4.81 -50.00 24.93
CA GLY A 596 5.74 -51.03 25.38
C GLY A 596 7.09 -50.94 24.66
N LYS A 597 8.05 -51.78 25.08
CA LYS A 597 9.45 -51.76 24.59
C LYS A 597 9.61 -51.83 23.06
N LEU A 598 8.59 -52.30 22.35
CA LEU A 598 8.58 -52.47 20.88
C LEU A 598 7.92 -51.29 20.13
N ALA A 599 7.00 -50.55 20.75
CA ALA A 599 6.32 -49.42 20.12
C ALA A 599 5.75 -48.48 21.20
N ARG A 600 6.14 -47.20 21.11
CA ARG A 600 5.68 -46.12 21.98
C ARG A 600 4.88 -45.13 21.16
N TYR A 601 3.74 -44.70 21.67
CA TYR A 601 2.83 -43.79 20.98
C TYR A 601 2.52 -42.58 21.86
N TYR A 602 2.42 -41.44 21.18
CA TYR A 602 1.98 -40.19 21.76
C TYR A 602 0.96 -39.58 20.80
N MET A 603 -0.22 -39.26 21.32
CA MET A 603 -1.30 -38.65 20.54
C MET A 603 -1.79 -37.42 21.30
N SER A 604 -1.74 -36.26 20.67
CA SER A 604 -2.29 -35.02 21.21
C SER A 604 -3.45 -34.55 20.35
N LEU A 605 -4.60 -34.32 20.99
CA LEU A 605 -5.76 -33.71 20.37
C LEU A 605 -5.95 -32.32 20.98
N PHE A 606 -5.93 -31.29 20.14
CA PHE A 606 -6.10 -29.91 20.57
C PHE A 606 -7.40 -29.33 19.99
N TYR A 607 -8.16 -28.65 20.84
CA TYR A 607 -9.37 -27.94 20.47
C TYR A 607 -9.33 -26.54 21.04
N ARG A 608 -9.50 -25.52 20.19
CA ARG A 608 -9.62 -24.13 20.62
C ARG A 608 -10.74 -23.45 19.86
N THR A 609 -11.65 -22.84 20.61
CA THR A 609 -12.64 -21.91 20.08
C THR A 609 -12.50 -20.58 20.76
N ASN A 610 -12.69 -19.52 19.99
CA ASN A 610 -12.69 -18.18 20.50
C ASN A 610 -13.86 -17.44 19.86
N ASP A 611 -14.87 -17.12 20.68
CA ASP A 611 -15.99 -16.31 20.25
C ASP A 611 -15.62 -14.82 20.41
N ALA A 612 -14.64 -14.37 19.63
CA ALA A 612 -14.27 -12.96 19.53
C ALA A 612 -15.10 -12.27 18.44
#